data_AF-A0A9D2NNH2-F1
#
_entry.id   AF-A0A9D2NNH2-F1
#
_cell.length_a   1.000
_cell.length_b   1.000
_cell.length_c   1.000
_cell.angle_alpha   90.00
_cell.angle_beta   90.00
_cell.angle_gamma   90.00
#
_symmetry.space_group_name_H-M   'P 1'
#
loop_
_entity.id
_entity.type
_entity.pdbx_description
1 polymer ?
#
loop_
_entity_poly.entity_id
_entity_poly.type
_entity_poly.pdbx_seq_one_letter_code
_entity_poly.pdbx_strand_id
1 'polypeptide(L)'
;MKKRVFAALMAAVTVAGLLAGCGGGSDAGTGGAETGEEGKIINIYSWNDEFRTRLEAVYPEVESTSDDGTVTTLKDGTEIHWVINPNQDGVYQQKLDEALMNQADAAADDKIDIFLSETDYVYKYTDAEADVAMPLTDLGIDPDTDLADQYDFTKTTASDRE
;
A
#
# COMPACT_ATOMS: atom_id res chain seq x y z
N MET A 1 13.63 -4.75 0.46
CA MET A 1 13.34 -4.30 -0.93
C MET A 1 11.98 -3.65 -0.99
N LYS A 2 10.96 -4.36 -0.49
CA LYS A 2 9.58 -3.90 -0.33
C LYS A 2 9.44 -2.46 0.18
N LYS A 3 10.08 -2.09 1.31
CA LYS A 3 10.00 -0.72 1.86
C LYS A 3 10.39 0.39 0.85
N ARG A 4 11.43 0.16 0.03
CA ARG A 4 11.88 1.13 -0.99
C ARG A 4 10.91 1.19 -2.17
N VAL A 5 10.36 0.04 -2.58
CA VAL A 5 9.33 -0.03 -3.62
C VAL A 5 8.04 0.63 -3.12
N PHE A 6 7.66 0.46 -1.85
CA PHE A 6 6.49 1.10 -1.26
C PHE A 6 6.61 2.62 -1.19
N ALA A 7 7.75 3.14 -0.74
CA ALA A 7 7.98 4.59 -0.74
C ALA A 7 7.88 5.16 -2.17
N ALA A 8 8.45 4.47 -3.17
CA ALA A 8 8.34 4.87 -4.58
C ALA A 8 6.91 4.75 -5.13
N LEU A 9 6.17 3.70 -4.76
CA LEU A 9 4.78 3.47 -5.15
C LEU A 9 3.87 4.58 -4.61
N MET A 10 3.99 4.88 -3.31
CA MET A 10 3.18 5.91 -2.64
C MET A 10 3.49 7.31 -3.19
N ALA A 11 4.77 7.61 -3.48
CA ALA A 11 5.16 8.86 -4.13
C ALA A 11 4.62 8.99 -5.57
N ALA A 12 4.39 7.90 -6.29
CA ALA A 12 3.79 7.96 -7.63
C ALA A 12 2.26 8.21 -7.58
N VAL A 13 1.58 7.70 -6.55
CA VAL A 13 0.13 7.91 -6.36
C VAL A 13 -0.17 9.36 -5.97
N THR A 14 0.71 10.04 -5.22
CA THR A 14 0.55 11.47 -4.90
C THR A 14 0.73 12.39 -6.12
N VAL A 15 1.52 12.00 -7.11
CA VAL A 15 1.79 12.80 -8.33
C VAL A 15 0.63 12.79 -9.34
N ALA A 16 -0.36 11.89 -9.22
CA ALA A 16 -1.52 11.85 -10.10
C ALA A 16 -2.51 13.04 -9.91
N GLY A 17 -2.26 13.93 -8.95
CA GLY A 17 -2.83 15.28 -8.85
C GLY A 17 -1.86 16.34 -9.38
N LEU A 18 -1.61 16.39 -10.69
CA LEU A 18 -0.65 17.36 -11.26
C LEU A 18 -1.09 18.81 -11.06
N LEU A 19 -0.27 19.62 -10.40
CA LEU A 19 0.36 20.81 -11.00
C LEU A 19 1.63 21.22 -10.22
N ALA A 20 2.78 20.95 -10.84
CA ALA A 20 4.06 21.69 -10.78
C ALA A 20 4.72 21.98 -9.41
N GLY A 21 5.84 21.31 -9.11
CA GLY A 21 6.80 21.75 -8.10
C GLY A 21 8.13 21.03 -8.18
N CYS A 22 9.18 21.74 -8.57
CA CYS A 22 10.56 21.24 -8.57
C CYS A 22 11.11 21.08 -7.15
N GLY A 23 11.90 20.02 -6.94
CA GLY A 23 13.23 20.20 -6.38
C GLY A 23 13.51 19.59 -5.01
N GLY A 24 14.67 18.93 -4.94
CA GLY A 24 15.49 18.88 -3.73
C GLY A 24 15.37 17.60 -2.92
N GLY A 25 16.25 16.64 -3.20
CA GLY A 25 16.39 15.45 -2.36
C GLY A 25 16.92 15.76 -0.97
N SER A 26 16.74 14.83 -0.04
CA SER A 26 17.68 14.53 1.04
C SER A 26 17.36 13.17 1.64
N ASP A 27 18.46 12.50 1.99
CA ASP A 27 18.63 11.21 2.64
C ASP A 27 17.84 11.11 3.96
N ALA A 28 17.03 10.06 4.15
CA ALA A 28 16.30 9.81 5.39
C ALA A 28 16.45 8.35 5.86
N GLY A 29 17.42 8.18 6.76
CA GLY A 29 17.31 7.44 8.02
C GLY A 29 16.58 6.11 8.03
N THR A 30 17.36 5.02 8.05
CA THR A 30 16.89 3.65 8.30
C THR A 30 16.43 3.48 9.75
N GLY A 31 15.13 3.21 9.96
CA GLY A 31 14.54 2.85 11.25
C GLY A 31 13.80 1.51 11.21
N GLY A 32 14.12 0.62 12.16
CA GLY A 32 13.34 -0.57 12.51
C GLY A 32 13.21 -1.65 11.42
N ALA A 33 14.25 -2.46 11.22
CA ALA A 33 14.13 -3.71 10.49
C ALA A 33 13.82 -4.85 11.47
N GLU A 34 12.58 -5.35 11.43
CA GLU A 34 12.28 -6.73 11.79
C GLU A 34 13.21 -7.62 10.95
N THR A 35 14.12 -8.35 11.60
CA THR A 35 15.19 -9.12 10.95
C THR A 35 14.68 -10.47 10.39
N GLY A 36 13.47 -10.49 9.84
CA GLY A 36 12.99 -11.57 8.98
C GLY A 36 13.48 -11.34 7.55
N GLU A 37 13.72 -12.41 6.78
CA GLU A 37 13.93 -12.27 5.34
C GLU A 37 12.68 -11.62 4.73
N GLU A 38 12.77 -10.34 4.33
CA GLU A 38 11.71 -9.68 3.58
C GLU A 38 11.48 -10.44 2.27
N GLY A 39 10.23 -10.81 2.00
CA GLY A 39 9.82 -11.43 0.75
C GLY A 39 10.14 -10.55 -0.47
N LYS A 40 10.11 -11.15 -1.65
CA LYS A 40 10.28 -10.50 -2.96
C LYS A 40 8.94 -10.10 -3.59
N ILE A 41 7.84 -10.72 -3.18
CA ILE A 41 6.50 -10.50 -3.74
C ILE A 41 5.73 -9.47 -2.91
N ILE A 42 5.17 -8.46 -3.57
CA ILE A 42 4.29 -7.46 -2.95
C ILE A 42 2.84 -7.93 -3.11
N ASN A 43 2.14 -8.25 -2.03
CA ASN A 43 0.73 -8.62 -2.08
C ASN A 43 -0.17 -7.40 -1.83
N ILE A 44 -1.04 -7.09 -2.79
CA ILE A 44 -2.02 -6.00 -2.70
C ILE A 44 -3.44 -6.56 -2.71
N TYR A 45 -4.18 -6.33 -1.63
CA TYR A 45 -5.59 -6.70 -1.50
C TYR A 45 -6.47 -5.55 -1.97
N SER A 46 -7.40 -5.84 -2.89
CA SER A 46 -8.36 -4.88 -3.44
C SER A 46 -9.70 -5.55 -3.75
N TRP A 47 -10.78 -4.77 -3.88
CA TRP A 47 -12.10 -5.29 -4.23
C TRP A 47 -12.40 -5.30 -5.74
N ASN A 48 -11.58 -4.61 -6.52
CA ASN A 48 -11.64 -4.55 -7.98
C ASN A 48 -10.24 -4.25 -8.56
N ASP A 49 -10.15 -4.09 -9.87
CA ASP A 49 -8.91 -3.79 -10.57
C ASP A 49 -8.63 -2.28 -10.78
N GLU A 50 -9.41 -1.39 -10.18
CA GLU A 50 -9.25 0.06 -10.37
C GLU A 50 -7.90 0.54 -9.82
N PHE A 51 -7.43 0.00 -8.69
CA PHE A 51 -6.14 0.39 -8.15
C PHE A 51 -4.98 -0.11 -9.03
N ARG A 52 -5.06 -1.35 -9.53
CA ARG A 52 -4.08 -1.88 -10.49
C ARG A 52 -3.99 -1.01 -11.73
N THR A 53 -5.12 -0.76 -12.38
CA THR A 53 -5.16 0.03 -13.63
C THR A 53 -4.66 1.45 -13.43
N ARG A 54 -4.92 2.07 -12.27
CA ARG A 54 -4.36 3.37 -11.91
C ARG A 54 -2.84 3.30 -11.71
N LEU A 55 -2.37 2.31 -10.95
CA LEU A 55 -0.94 2.09 -10.72
C LEU A 55 -0.20 1.91 -12.04
N GLU A 56 -0.69 1.05 -12.93
CA GLU A 56 -0.13 0.85 -14.27
C GLU A 56 -0.08 2.14 -15.10
N ALA A 57 -1.09 3.00 -14.97
CA ALA A 57 -1.15 4.25 -15.72
C ALA A 57 -0.17 5.33 -15.22
N VAL A 58 0.19 5.32 -13.92
CA VAL A 58 0.95 6.41 -13.29
C VAL A 58 2.35 6.01 -12.81
N TYR A 59 2.60 4.72 -12.62
CA TYR A 59 3.87 4.23 -12.10
C TYR A 59 4.77 3.73 -13.25
N PRO A 60 5.78 4.51 -13.67
CA PRO A 60 6.56 4.22 -14.87
C PRO A 60 7.45 2.98 -14.75
N GLU A 61 7.62 2.43 -13.54
CA GLU A 61 8.43 1.23 -13.31
C GLU A 61 7.68 -0.08 -13.56
N VAL A 62 6.39 -0.02 -13.89
CA VAL A 62 5.66 -1.18 -14.42
C VAL A 62 6.27 -1.61 -15.75
N GLU A 63 6.64 -2.88 -15.85
CA GLU A 63 7.14 -3.50 -17.08
C GLU A 63 6.02 -4.24 -17.81
N SER A 64 5.30 -5.12 -17.11
CA SER A 64 4.17 -5.87 -17.68
C SER A 64 3.18 -6.32 -16.62
N THR A 65 1.98 -6.68 -17.05
CA THR A 65 0.95 -7.33 -16.23
C THR A 65 0.50 -8.61 -16.93
N SER A 66 0.26 -9.68 -16.18
CA SER A 66 -0.24 -10.95 -16.69
C SER A 66 -1.60 -10.80 -17.39
N ASP A 67 -1.90 -11.71 -18.32
CA ASP A 67 -3.16 -11.65 -19.09
C ASP A 67 -4.42 -11.73 -18.20
N ASP A 68 -4.33 -12.42 -17.07
CA ASP A 68 -5.40 -12.51 -16.07
C ASP A 68 -5.40 -11.35 -15.07
N GLY A 69 -4.40 -10.46 -15.15
CA GLY A 69 -4.30 -9.26 -14.32
C GLY A 69 -3.95 -9.51 -12.86
N THR A 70 -3.51 -10.73 -12.51
CA THR A 70 -3.18 -11.12 -11.13
C THR A 70 -1.75 -10.79 -10.73
N VAL A 71 -0.83 -10.61 -11.69
CA VAL A 71 0.57 -10.29 -11.41
C VAL A 71 1.03 -9.11 -12.27
N THR A 72 1.59 -8.08 -11.64
CA THR A 72 2.30 -6.99 -12.30
C THR A 72 3.79 -7.11 -12.00
N THR A 73 4.63 -7.21 -13.02
CA THR A 73 6.09 -7.23 -12.90
C THR A 73 6.65 -5.83 -13.11
N LEU A 74 7.52 -5.39 -12.19
CA LEU A 74 8.27 -4.16 -12.29
C LEU A 74 9.61 -4.39 -13.01
N LYS A 75 10.20 -3.32 -13.55
CA LYS A 75 11.48 -3.36 -14.28
C LYS A 75 12.67 -3.88 -13.47
N ASP A 76 12.60 -3.82 -12.15
CA ASP A 76 13.63 -4.37 -11.25
C ASP A 76 13.44 -5.86 -10.93
N GLY A 77 12.40 -6.49 -11.51
CA GLY A 77 12.03 -7.88 -11.31
C GLY A 77 11.12 -8.13 -10.10
N THR A 78 10.72 -7.08 -9.37
CA THR A 78 9.72 -7.21 -8.29
C THR A 78 8.35 -7.57 -8.88
N GLU A 79 7.64 -8.48 -8.23
CA GLU A 79 6.27 -8.82 -8.59
C GLU A 79 5.28 -8.22 -7.59
N ILE A 80 4.20 -7.65 -8.11
CA ILE A 80 3.02 -7.25 -7.37
C ILE A 80 1.93 -8.27 -7.66
N HIS A 81 1.45 -8.97 -6.65
CA HIS A 81 0.37 -9.93 -6.71
C HIS A 81 -0.93 -9.29 -6.25
N TRP A 82 -1.93 -9.29 -7.11
CA TRP A 82 -3.22 -8.66 -6.91
C TRP A 82 -4.23 -9.69 -6.37
N VAL A 83 -4.60 -9.55 -5.10
CA VAL A 83 -5.63 -10.38 -4.47
C VAL A 83 -6.96 -9.65 -4.54
N ILE A 84 -7.78 -10.02 -5.53
CA ILE A 84 -9.08 -9.39 -5.78
C ILE A 84 -10.20 -10.20 -5.15
N ASN A 85 -10.84 -9.65 -4.12
CA ASN A 85 -12.03 -10.23 -3.49
C ASN A 85 -13.23 -9.29 -3.68
N PRO A 86 -14.35 -9.72 -4.31
CA PRO A 86 -15.49 -8.85 -4.54
C PRO A 86 -16.03 -8.24 -3.23
N ASN A 87 -16.51 -7.01 -3.29
CA ASN A 87 -17.09 -6.36 -2.11
C ASN A 87 -18.52 -6.85 -1.77
N GLN A 88 -19.16 -7.58 -2.70
CA GLN A 88 -20.51 -8.08 -2.54
C GLN A 88 -20.64 -8.94 -1.27
N ASP A 89 -21.72 -8.72 -0.51
CA ASP A 89 -22.04 -9.43 0.73
C ASP A 89 -20.93 -9.42 1.79
N GLY A 90 -20.06 -8.39 1.76
CA GLY A 90 -18.94 -8.24 2.71
C GLY A 90 -17.79 -9.23 2.51
N VAL A 91 -17.71 -9.87 1.33
CA VAL A 91 -16.69 -10.87 1.01
C VAL A 91 -15.28 -10.28 1.12
N TYR A 92 -15.06 -9.06 0.62
CA TYR A 92 -13.77 -8.38 0.72
C TYR A 92 -13.32 -8.24 2.18
N GLN A 93 -14.18 -7.69 3.06
CA GLN A 93 -13.84 -7.49 4.48
C GLN A 93 -13.61 -8.82 5.19
N GLN A 94 -14.45 -9.83 4.95
CA GLN A 94 -14.27 -11.16 5.54
C GLN A 94 -12.91 -11.77 5.15
N LYS A 95 -12.52 -11.66 3.88
CA LYS A 95 -11.26 -12.23 3.37
C LYS A 95 -10.04 -11.44 3.83
N LEU A 96 -10.14 -10.12 3.89
CA LEU A 96 -9.10 -9.26 4.43
C LEU A 96 -8.87 -9.56 5.92
N ASP A 97 -9.93 -9.65 6.71
CA ASP A 97 -9.83 -9.96 8.15
C ASP A 97 -9.21 -11.33 8.41
N GLU A 98 -9.65 -12.35 7.67
CA GLU A 98 -9.11 -13.71 7.77
C GLU A 98 -7.60 -13.73 7.44
N ALA A 99 -7.18 -13.00 6.40
CA ALA A 99 -5.79 -12.93 6.02
C ALA A 99 -4.94 -12.14 7.04
N LEU A 100 -5.44 -10.98 7.51
CA LEU A 100 -4.76 -10.17 8.54
C LEU A 100 -4.60 -10.93 9.86
N MET A 101 -5.60 -11.72 10.27
CA MET A 101 -5.51 -12.56 11.47
C MET A 101 -4.40 -13.61 11.38
N ASN A 102 -4.11 -14.10 10.18
CA ASN A 102 -3.07 -15.10 9.92
C ASN A 102 -1.72 -14.49 9.48
N GLN A 103 -1.64 -13.16 9.42
CA GLN A 103 -0.51 -12.42 8.86
C GLN A 103 0.81 -12.73 9.57
N ALA A 104 0.79 -12.90 10.89
CA ALA A 104 1.99 -13.19 11.68
C ALA A 104 2.66 -14.51 11.25
N ASP A 105 1.84 -15.53 10.99
CA ASP A 105 2.27 -16.89 10.66
C ASP A 105 2.48 -17.14 9.16
N ALA A 106 2.02 -16.22 8.30
CA ALA A 106 2.20 -16.30 6.85
C ALA A 106 3.69 -16.26 6.44
N ALA A 107 4.04 -16.95 5.36
CA ALA A 107 5.37 -16.86 4.77
C ALA A 107 5.65 -15.44 4.28
N ALA A 108 6.93 -15.05 4.19
CA ALA A 108 7.31 -13.67 3.85
C ALA A 108 6.76 -13.18 2.48
N ASP A 109 6.61 -14.10 1.53
CA ASP A 109 6.05 -13.84 0.20
C ASP A 109 4.52 -13.93 0.15
N ASP A 110 3.86 -14.42 1.22
CA ASP A 110 2.39 -14.57 1.30
C ASP A 110 1.75 -13.48 2.19
N LYS A 111 2.56 -12.73 2.96
CA LYS A 111 2.09 -11.63 3.81
C LYS A 111 1.45 -10.53 2.97
N ILE A 112 0.33 -9.99 3.47
CA ILE A 112 -0.29 -8.77 2.92
C ILE A 112 0.68 -7.61 3.09
N ASP A 113 0.92 -6.83 2.05
CA ASP A 113 1.75 -5.64 2.18
C ASP A 113 0.95 -4.34 2.01
N ILE A 114 -0.06 -4.33 1.14
CA ILE A 114 -1.03 -3.23 1.01
C ILE A 114 -2.43 -3.83 0.97
N PHE A 115 -3.37 -3.19 1.62
CA PHE A 115 -4.79 -3.46 1.42
C PHE A 115 -5.54 -2.15 1.24
N LEU A 116 -6.60 -2.18 0.42
CA LEU A 116 -7.52 -1.07 0.34
C LEU A 116 -8.54 -1.18 1.48
N SER A 117 -9.03 -0.04 1.96
CA SER A 117 -10.10 0.00 2.95
C SER A 117 -11.20 0.95 2.47
N GLU A 118 -12.44 0.61 2.80
CA GLU A 118 -13.54 1.56 2.64
C GLU A 118 -13.56 2.52 3.83
N THR A 119 -14.02 3.75 3.59
CA THR A 119 -14.09 4.79 4.62
C THR A 119 -14.83 4.35 5.89
N ASP A 120 -15.88 3.55 5.76
CA ASP A 120 -16.67 3.11 6.92
C ASP A 120 -15.94 2.06 7.78
N TYR A 121 -14.90 1.42 7.23
CA TYR A 121 -14.10 0.41 7.90
C TYR A 121 -12.67 0.84 8.21
N VAL A 122 -12.19 1.98 7.68
CA VAL A 122 -10.79 2.40 7.82
C VAL A 122 -10.33 2.43 9.28
N TYR A 123 -11.17 2.93 10.18
CA TYR A 123 -10.85 3.00 11.62
C TYR A 123 -10.63 1.64 12.27
N LYS A 124 -11.24 0.57 11.75
CA LYS A 124 -11.00 -0.78 12.26
C LYS A 124 -9.55 -1.22 12.05
N TYR A 125 -8.93 -0.76 10.97
CA TYR A 125 -7.59 -1.17 10.56
C TYR A 125 -6.51 -0.18 10.99
N THR A 126 -6.86 1.09 11.16
CA THR A 126 -5.96 2.13 11.70
C THR A 126 -6.06 2.28 13.22
N ASP A 127 -6.86 1.45 13.89
CA ASP A 127 -6.83 1.42 15.36
C ASP A 127 -5.49 0.82 15.82
N ALA A 128 -4.80 1.51 16.73
CA ALA A 128 -3.53 1.03 17.28
C ALA A 128 -3.70 -0.31 18.02
N GLU A 129 -4.88 -0.62 18.55
CA GLU A 129 -5.17 -1.94 19.14
C GLU A 129 -5.31 -3.04 18.10
N ALA A 130 -5.66 -2.71 16.85
CA ALA A 130 -5.73 -3.69 15.78
C ALA A 130 -4.34 -4.13 15.31
N ASP A 131 -3.35 -3.23 15.30
CA ASP A 131 -1.95 -3.50 14.95
C ASP A 131 -1.79 -4.21 13.58
N VAL A 132 -2.60 -3.78 12.60
CA VAL A 132 -2.63 -4.34 11.23
C VAL A 132 -2.23 -3.34 10.15
N ALA A 133 -2.05 -2.08 10.50
CA ALA A 133 -1.55 -1.02 9.64
C ALA A 133 -0.37 -0.31 10.32
N MET A 134 0.58 0.19 9.55
CA MET A 134 1.74 0.91 10.08
C MET A 134 1.65 2.42 9.79
N PRO A 135 2.23 3.27 10.66
CA PRO A 135 2.31 4.69 10.41
C PRO A 135 3.04 5.01 9.10
N LEU A 136 2.54 6.00 8.35
CA LEU A 136 3.21 6.48 7.12
C LEU A 136 4.63 6.98 7.39
N THR A 137 4.88 7.54 8.58
CA THR A 137 6.20 8.02 9.00
C THR A 137 7.23 6.91 9.11
N ASP A 138 6.81 5.67 9.40
CA ASP A 138 7.71 4.51 9.46
C ASP A 138 8.14 4.06 8.05
N LEU A 139 7.42 4.51 7.02
CA LEU A 139 7.78 4.38 5.61
C LEU A 139 8.56 5.61 5.09
N GLY A 140 8.81 6.61 5.94
CA GLY A 140 9.48 7.85 5.57
C GLY A 140 8.58 8.83 4.80
N ILE A 141 7.26 8.67 4.90
CA ILE A 141 6.27 9.59 4.32
C ILE A 141 5.77 10.49 5.45
N ASP A 142 5.95 11.80 5.28
CA ASP A 142 5.46 12.82 6.21
C ASP A 142 4.09 13.32 5.75
N PRO A 143 2.98 13.01 6.46
CA PRO A 143 1.64 13.41 6.05
C PRO A 143 1.44 14.94 5.95
N ASP A 144 2.20 15.73 6.70
CA ASP A 144 2.04 17.19 6.69
C ASP A 144 2.67 17.82 5.44
N THR A 145 3.73 17.21 4.91
CA THR A 145 4.49 17.75 3.77
C THR A 145 4.26 16.97 2.48
N ASP A 146 4.32 15.64 2.50
CA ASP A 146 4.18 14.79 1.32
C ASP A 146 2.72 14.63 0.86
N LEU A 147 1.76 14.86 1.77
CA LEU A 147 0.32 14.83 1.47
C LEU A 147 -0.34 16.22 1.58
N ALA A 148 0.44 17.30 1.54
CA ALA A 148 -0.06 18.67 1.69
C ALA A 148 -1.16 19.03 0.67
N ASP A 149 -1.08 18.47 -0.55
CA ASP A 149 -2.05 18.70 -1.63
C ASP A 149 -3.28 17.76 -1.58
N GLN A 150 -3.33 16.83 -0.63
CA GLN A 150 -4.50 15.97 -0.42
C GLN A 150 -5.59 16.69 0.37
N TYR A 151 -6.85 16.35 0.08
CA TYR A 151 -7.99 16.82 0.87
C TYR A 151 -7.83 16.43 2.34
N ASP A 152 -8.13 17.35 3.26
CA ASP A 152 -8.04 17.10 4.70
C ASP A 152 -8.82 15.86 5.14
N PHE A 153 -9.97 15.61 4.53
CA PHE A 153 -10.75 14.40 4.75
C PHE A 153 -9.94 13.10 4.56
N THR A 154 -9.14 13.01 3.49
CA THR A 154 -8.32 11.84 3.19
C THR A 154 -7.25 11.59 4.25
N LYS A 155 -6.64 12.67 4.77
CA LYS A 155 -5.64 12.59 5.83
C LYS A 155 -6.28 12.19 7.16
N THR A 156 -7.36 12.87 7.55
CA THR A 156 -8.00 12.66 8.86
C THR A 156 -8.69 11.31 8.96
N THR A 157 -9.38 10.84 7.90
CA THR A 157 -10.15 9.59 8.00
C THR A 157 -9.28 8.35 8.18
N ALA A 158 -8.04 8.38 7.68
CA ALA A 158 -7.09 7.28 7.75
C ALA A 158 -6.06 7.43 8.89
N SER A 159 -6.30 8.36 9.82
CA SER A 159 -5.46 8.56 11.00
C SER A 159 -5.98 7.75 12.18
N ASP A 160 -5.07 7.25 13.02
CA ASP A 160 -5.38 6.63 14.30
C ASP A 160 -6.18 7.61 15.18
N ARG A 161 -7.06 7.06 16.04
CA ARG A 161 -7.71 7.88 17.06
C ARG A 161 -6.78 8.04 18.26
N GLU A 162 -6.61 9.28 18.73
CA GLU A 162 -5.99 9.59 20.02
C GLU A 162 -6.75 8.98 21.20
#